data_AF-A0A5K1K8G3-F1
#
_entry.id   AF-A0A5K1K8G3-F1
#
_cell.length_a   1.000
_cell.length_b   1.000
_cell.length_c   1.000
_cell.angle_alpha   90.00
_cell.angle_beta   90.00
_cell.angle_gamma   90.00
#
_symmetry.space_group_name_H-M   'P 1'
#
loop_
_entity.id
_entity.type
_entity.pdbx_description
1 polymer ?
#
loop_
_entity_poly.entity_id
_entity_poly.type
_entity_poly.pdbx_seq_one_letter_code
_entity_poly.pdbx_strand_id
1 'polypeptide(L)'
;MPVMSRHWTAPPTRRELTLLLFSLTVFMLSYNLETSLGLVGVNPQKLSASYLSTIGIGSKDPGFDADGRRPAPYRDALEDLIVGSWEWRDGEVSGVPRGHSAQSGSGRDAMVYNFGRTKGKGKRAEHDHGGVSLSTGVTVKDQFVRWGKDVPQTKVLAHTPGYTVLENVVTVNGTLFVVADDWTKVPKLGDIASSSLDPSRPPRIQDWHILTTKDAQDWFGPYAAKIHGTSWLALDNAGHQDPYLLLSLFRTHSALLSAQPSPSPFFSSSGLRIISPSSAHSLPHDVPAPLRLIFPHVPTFSTPHIPPRPEEDQKKHPQPRERSYFGAHPLLPKAVLPTAGLWFEEDWADLKEMHVPFVFDRVVIADRGAAERGR
;
A
#
# COMPACT_ATOMS: atom_id res chain seq x y z
N MET A 1 38.11 2.24 56.40
CA MET A 1 37.41 3.40 55.80
C MET A 1 36.03 2.93 55.38
N PRO A 2 34.94 3.66 55.68
CA PRO A 2 33.60 3.19 55.37
C PRO A 2 33.38 3.18 53.86
N VAL A 3 32.96 2.03 53.34
CA VAL A 3 32.56 1.85 51.94
C VAL A 3 31.23 2.58 51.75
N MET A 4 31.26 3.77 51.15
CA MET A 4 30.02 4.47 50.80
C MET A 4 29.33 3.70 49.67
N SER A 5 28.16 3.13 49.98
CA SER A 5 27.27 2.51 49.01
C SER A 5 26.75 3.57 48.04
N ARG A 6 27.05 3.39 46.75
CA ARG A 6 26.56 4.26 45.68
C ARG A 6 25.09 3.95 45.43
N HIS A 7 24.21 4.84 45.84
CA HIS A 7 22.78 4.80 45.53
C HIS A 7 22.48 5.83 44.43
N TRP A 8 21.49 5.56 43.56
CA TRP A 8 21.17 6.42 42.42
C TRP A 8 20.65 7.82 42.80
N THR A 9 20.32 8.03 44.07
CA THR A 9 19.91 9.32 44.65
C THR A 9 21.06 10.11 45.28
N ALA A 10 22.28 9.58 45.30
CA ALA A 10 23.44 10.27 45.84
C ALA A 10 23.87 11.42 44.91
N PRO A 11 24.31 12.57 45.44
CA PRO A 11 24.79 13.67 44.62
C PRO A 11 26.03 13.24 43.80
N PRO A 12 26.14 13.66 42.53
CA PRO A 12 27.20 13.20 41.64
C PRO A 12 28.57 13.60 42.19
N THR A 13 29.49 12.64 42.18
CA THR A 13 30.87 12.89 42.59
C THR A 13 31.57 13.81 41.59
N ARG A 14 32.65 14.49 42.00
CA ARG A 14 33.42 15.36 41.10
C ARG A 14 33.86 14.64 39.82
N ARG A 15 34.17 13.34 39.89
CA ARG A 15 34.55 12.52 38.73
C ARG A 15 33.38 12.27 37.78
N GLU A 16 32.19 11.97 38.30
CA GLU A 16 30.98 11.79 37.49
C GLU A 16 30.55 13.11 36.84
N LEU A 17 30.67 14.22 37.56
CA LEU A 17 30.33 15.54 37.04
C LEU A 17 31.30 15.96 35.92
N THR A 18 32.61 15.70 36.07
CA THR A 18 33.57 15.95 34.97
C THR A 18 33.31 15.06 33.76
N LEU A 19 32.86 13.81 33.97
CA LEU A 19 32.57 12.88 32.89
C LEU A 19 31.29 13.26 32.15
N LEU A 20 30.26 13.72 32.87
CA LEU A 20 29.06 14.30 32.28
C LEU A 20 29.40 15.55 31.46
N LEU A 21 30.19 16.47 32.01
CA LEU A 21 30.57 17.71 31.32
C LEU A 21 31.40 17.41 30.06
N PHE A 22 32.34 16.46 30.13
CA PHE A 22 33.08 15.98 28.98
C PHE A 22 32.19 15.30 27.93
N SER A 23 31.23 14.47 28.35
CA SER A 23 30.29 13.84 27.41
C SER A 23 29.38 14.86 26.73
N LEU A 24 28.94 15.88 27.45
CA LEU A 24 28.08 16.94 26.93
C LEU A 24 28.83 17.84 25.95
N THR A 25 30.10 18.17 26.23
CA THR A 25 30.93 18.97 25.32
C THR A 25 31.24 18.21 24.03
N VAL A 26 31.56 16.91 24.12
CA VAL A 26 31.74 16.05 22.95
C VAL A 26 30.44 15.95 22.15
N PHE A 27 29.30 15.73 22.81
CA PHE A 27 28.00 15.68 22.15
C PHE A 27 27.66 16.99 21.42
N MET A 28 27.85 18.14 22.08
CA MET A 28 27.63 19.45 21.47
C MET A 28 28.58 19.73 20.30
N LEU A 29 29.86 19.35 20.41
CA LEU A 29 30.81 19.49 19.31
C LEU A 29 30.43 18.60 18.13
N SER A 30 30.12 17.32 18.36
CA SER A 30 29.71 16.39 17.31
C SER A 30 28.41 16.83 16.63
N TYR A 31 27.40 17.23 17.40
CA TYR A 31 26.11 17.66 16.88
C TYR A 31 26.21 18.96 16.07
N ASN A 32 26.98 19.94 16.56
CA ASN A 32 27.21 21.18 15.83
C ASN A 32 28.11 20.99 14.60
N LEU A 33 29.03 20.03 14.63
CA LEU A 33 29.88 19.70 13.48
C LEU A 33 29.07 19.01 12.37
N GLU A 34 28.18 18.08 12.72
CA GLU A 34 27.27 17.41 11.79
C GLU A 34 26.29 18.39 11.14
N THR A 35 25.69 19.29 11.92
CA THR A 35 24.78 20.34 11.39
C THR A 35 25.51 21.40 10.57
N SER A 36 26.73 21.79 10.95
CA SER A 36 27.53 22.76 10.17
C SER A 36 28.04 22.17 8.85
N LEU A 37 28.38 20.88 8.81
CA LEU A 37 28.84 20.21 7.59
C LEU A 37 27.71 19.89 6.61
N GLY A 38 26.51 19.59 7.12
CA GLY A 38 25.30 19.46 6.31
C GLY A 38 24.94 20.76 5.58
N LEU A 39 25.21 21.92 6.21
CA LEU A 39 24.97 23.25 5.63
C LEU A 39 25.97 23.63 4.52
N VAL A 40 27.19 23.07 4.56
CA VAL A 40 28.23 23.25 3.53
C VAL A 40 28.13 22.18 2.42
N GLY A 41 27.13 21.28 2.49
CA GLY A 41 26.87 20.28 1.46
C GLY A 41 27.80 19.07 1.49
N VAL A 42 28.52 18.85 2.59
CA VAL A 42 29.41 17.69 2.74
C VAL A 42 28.63 16.55 3.38
N ASN A 43 28.43 15.47 2.63
CA ASN A 43 27.63 14.32 3.06
C ASN A 43 28.33 13.57 4.21
N PRO A 44 27.72 13.44 5.41
CA PRO A 44 28.38 12.93 6.62
C PRO A 44 28.92 11.49 6.48
N GLN A 45 28.30 10.67 5.62
CA GLN A 45 28.76 9.31 5.33
C GLN A 45 30.16 9.28 4.68
N LYS A 46 30.48 10.25 3.81
CA LYS A 46 31.79 10.34 3.13
C LYS A 46 32.91 10.74 4.10
N LEU A 47 32.60 11.51 5.15
CA LEU A 47 33.58 11.90 6.17
C LEU A 47 33.86 10.78 7.17
N SER A 48 32.84 10.02 7.58
CA SER A 48 33.02 8.90 8.51
C SER A 48 34.00 7.84 7.96
N ALA A 49 33.92 7.52 6.67
CA ALA A 49 34.83 6.59 6.02
C ALA A 49 36.23 7.20 5.75
N SER A 50 36.30 8.51 5.44
CA SER A 50 37.55 9.15 5.02
C SER A 50 38.43 9.60 6.20
N TYR A 51 37.85 10.07 7.32
CA TYR A 51 38.62 10.53 8.48
C TYR A 51 39.02 9.39 9.43
N LEU A 52 38.18 8.35 9.57
CA LEU A 52 38.46 7.21 10.43
C LEU A 52 39.42 6.20 9.77
N SER A 53 39.45 6.13 8.43
CA SER A 53 40.43 5.32 7.70
C SER A 53 41.86 5.89 7.75
N THR A 54 42.04 7.22 7.84
CA THR A 54 43.35 7.84 8.06
C THR A 54 43.93 7.53 9.44
N ILE A 55 43.06 7.21 10.40
CA ILE A 55 43.43 6.81 11.78
C ILE A 55 43.48 5.27 11.92
N GLY A 56 43.21 4.50 10.85
CA GLY A 56 43.35 3.05 10.83
C GLY A 56 42.24 2.28 11.54
N ILE A 57 41.12 2.93 11.88
CA ILE A 57 39.97 2.34 12.59
C ILE A 57 38.73 2.52 11.71
N GLY A 58 38.63 1.76 10.61
CA GLY A 58 37.44 1.77 9.75
C GLY A 58 37.64 0.98 8.46
N SER A 59 36.61 0.28 8.01
CA SER A 59 36.60 -0.39 6.71
C SER A 59 36.72 0.65 5.59
N LYS A 60 37.54 0.35 4.57
CA LYS A 60 37.69 1.13 3.32
C LYS A 60 36.44 1.02 2.44
N ASP A 61 35.26 1.24 3.00
CA ASP A 61 34.05 1.35 2.20
C ASP A 61 33.90 2.82 1.79
N PRO A 62 34.08 3.18 0.51
CA PRO A 62 34.01 4.56 0.05
C PRO A 62 32.59 5.16 0.08
N GLY A 63 31.60 4.39 0.52
CA GLY A 63 30.19 4.76 0.55
C GLY A 63 29.52 4.58 -0.81
N PHE A 64 28.32 5.13 -0.95
CA PHE A 64 27.56 5.09 -2.20
C PHE A 64 27.62 6.45 -2.93
N ASP A 65 27.62 6.40 -4.25
CA ASP A 65 27.42 7.56 -5.12
C ASP A 65 25.95 8.03 -5.05
N ALA A 66 25.64 9.18 -5.67
CA ALA A 66 24.30 9.75 -5.66
C ALA A 66 23.22 8.84 -6.28
N ASP A 67 23.64 7.88 -7.11
CA ASP A 67 22.82 6.85 -7.72
C ASP A 67 22.58 5.63 -6.80
N GLY A 68 23.15 5.63 -5.59
CA GLY A 68 23.08 4.53 -4.63
C GLY A 68 24.01 3.35 -4.94
N ARG A 69 24.88 3.47 -5.95
CA ARG A 69 25.88 2.45 -6.33
C ARG A 69 27.21 2.70 -5.65
N ARG A 70 28.09 1.70 -5.62
CA ARG A 70 29.48 1.93 -5.22
C ARG A 70 30.19 2.81 -6.27
N PRO A 71 31.18 3.63 -5.87
CA PRO A 71 32.01 4.39 -6.80
C PRO A 71 32.60 3.48 -7.86
N ALA A 72 32.69 3.98 -9.10
CA ALA A 72 33.18 3.22 -10.26
C ALA A 72 34.40 2.31 -10.00
N PRO A 73 35.46 2.73 -9.28
CA PRO A 73 36.61 1.85 -9.02
C PRO A 73 36.37 0.73 -7.98
N TYR A 74 35.23 0.73 -7.29
CA TYR A 74 34.83 -0.24 -6.26
C TYR A 74 33.61 -1.09 -6.65
N ARG A 75 33.12 -0.95 -7.90
CA ARG A 75 32.04 -1.79 -8.44
C ARG A 75 32.59 -3.17 -8.73
N ASP A 76 31.91 -4.21 -8.25
CA ASP A 76 32.27 -5.59 -8.53
C ASP A 76 31.49 -6.15 -9.73
N ALA A 77 31.93 -7.31 -10.24
CA ALA A 77 31.30 -7.94 -11.39
C ALA A 77 29.82 -8.32 -11.14
N LEU A 78 29.40 -8.47 -9.88
CA LEU A 78 28.02 -8.76 -9.52
C LEU A 78 27.15 -7.50 -9.62
N GLU A 79 27.64 -6.37 -9.15
CA GLU A 79 27.00 -5.06 -9.26
C GLU A 79 26.84 -4.64 -10.72
N ASP A 80 27.86 -4.91 -11.55
CA ASP A 80 27.77 -4.71 -13.00
C ASP A 80 26.83 -5.69 -13.69
N LEU A 81 26.62 -6.90 -13.15
CA LEU A 81 25.64 -7.86 -13.68
C LEU A 81 24.20 -7.49 -13.31
N ILE A 82 23.97 -7.03 -12.08
CA ILE A 82 22.63 -6.67 -11.58
C ILE A 82 22.20 -5.30 -12.10
N VAL A 83 23.09 -4.31 -12.07
CA VAL A 83 22.80 -2.90 -12.34
C VAL A 83 23.42 -2.43 -13.66
N GLY A 84 24.20 -3.25 -14.37
CA GLY A 84 24.79 -2.85 -15.66
C GLY A 84 25.84 -1.73 -15.56
N SER A 85 26.47 -1.44 -16.69
CA SER A 85 27.55 -0.44 -16.81
C SER A 85 27.04 0.94 -17.29
N TRP A 86 25.76 1.27 -17.09
CA TRP A 86 25.23 2.57 -17.54
C TRP A 86 25.58 3.70 -16.57
N GLU A 87 25.73 4.90 -17.13
CA GLU A 87 25.90 6.13 -16.33
C GLU A 87 24.53 6.64 -15.88
N TRP A 88 24.38 6.86 -14.57
CA TRP A 88 23.19 7.49 -14.02
C TRP A 88 23.24 9.00 -14.29
N ARG A 89 22.12 9.57 -14.77
CA ARG A 89 21.95 11.00 -14.99
C ARG A 89 20.72 11.47 -14.24
N ASP A 90 20.86 12.60 -13.56
CA ASP A 90 19.80 13.15 -12.73
C ASP A 90 18.55 13.46 -13.58
N GLY A 91 17.41 12.85 -13.23
CA GLY A 91 16.16 12.94 -13.99
C GLY A 91 16.02 11.99 -15.18
N GLU A 92 16.93 11.04 -15.38
CA GLU A 92 16.82 9.96 -16.39
C GLU A 92 16.70 8.59 -15.72
N VAL A 93 15.84 7.72 -16.27
CA VAL A 93 15.72 6.32 -15.81
C VAL A 93 16.89 5.53 -16.39
N SER A 94 17.57 4.78 -15.53
CA SER A 94 18.62 3.86 -15.91
C SER A 94 18.15 2.84 -16.96
N GLY A 95 18.78 2.83 -18.14
CA GLY A 95 18.43 1.94 -19.25
C GLY A 95 19.65 1.49 -20.04
N VAL A 96 19.60 0.26 -20.58
CA VAL A 96 20.69 -0.36 -21.36
C VAL A 96 20.69 0.20 -22.80
N PRO A 97 21.84 0.58 -23.39
CA PRO A 97 21.93 1.04 -24.78
C PRO A 97 21.54 -0.01 -25.83
N ARG A 98 21.49 -1.31 -25.46
CA ARG A 98 20.93 -2.39 -26.30
C ARG A 98 19.41 -2.59 -26.13
N GLY A 99 18.77 -1.86 -25.23
CA GLY A 99 17.33 -1.83 -25.02
C GLY A 99 16.58 -0.79 -25.86
N HIS A 100 17.20 -0.23 -26.91
CA HIS A 100 16.54 0.69 -27.84
C HIS A 100 15.42 0.05 -28.69
N SER A 101 15.13 -1.25 -28.50
CA SER A 101 13.92 -1.90 -29.04
C SER A 101 12.66 -1.64 -28.21
N ALA A 102 12.77 -1.10 -26.99
CA ALA A 102 11.65 -0.45 -26.32
C ALA A 102 11.61 1.02 -26.74
N GLN A 103 11.42 1.27 -28.05
CA GLN A 103 10.81 2.52 -28.46
C GLN A 103 9.53 2.66 -27.65
N SER A 104 9.47 3.71 -26.83
CA SER A 104 8.24 4.37 -26.39
C SER A 104 7.12 4.02 -27.36
N GLY A 105 6.19 3.16 -26.94
CA GLY A 105 5.16 2.60 -27.80
C GLY A 105 4.31 3.70 -28.44
N SER A 106 4.70 4.12 -29.63
CA SER A 106 3.87 4.87 -30.57
C SER A 106 3.05 3.83 -31.33
N GLY A 107 2.00 3.32 -30.70
CA GLY A 107 1.16 2.27 -31.27
C GLY A 107 -0.13 2.10 -30.50
N ARG A 108 -1.17 1.65 -31.22
CA ARG A 108 -2.58 1.60 -30.81
C ARG A 108 -2.91 0.56 -29.71
N ASP A 109 -1.89 -0.11 -29.17
CA ASP A 109 -1.96 -1.14 -28.11
C ASP A 109 -0.88 -0.92 -27.02
N ALA A 110 -0.71 0.33 -26.56
CA ALA A 110 0.14 0.62 -25.41
C ALA A 110 -0.60 0.36 -24.10
N MET A 111 -0.62 -0.90 -23.64
CA MET A 111 -0.83 -1.21 -22.23
C MET A 111 0.51 -1.43 -21.54
N VAL A 112 0.53 -0.99 -20.28
CA VAL A 112 1.57 -1.13 -19.27
C VAL A 112 2.70 -0.10 -19.37
N TYR A 113 2.88 0.63 -18.26
CA TYR A 113 3.92 1.63 -17.97
C TYR A 113 3.64 3.08 -18.41
N ASN A 114 2.82 3.76 -17.60
CA ASN A 114 2.83 5.23 -17.56
C ASN A 114 4.15 5.72 -16.93
N PHE A 115 5.16 5.97 -17.75
CA PHE A 115 6.26 6.88 -17.43
C PHE A 115 6.32 7.95 -18.51
N GLY A 116 5.31 8.83 -18.51
CA GLY A 116 5.27 10.00 -19.38
C GLY A 116 6.10 11.14 -18.81
N ARG A 117 7.05 11.64 -19.60
CA ARG A 117 7.88 12.82 -19.30
C ARG A 117 7.15 14.09 -19.73
N THR A 118 6.44 14.77 -18.84
CA THR A 118 5.87 16.11 -19.13
C THR A 118 6.69 17.20 -18.46
N LYS A 119 7.52 17.87 -19.27
CA LYS A 119 8.10 19.18 -18.94
C LYS A 119 7.00 20.24 -18.98
N GLY A 120 6.65 20.77 -17.82
CA GLY A 120 6.24 22.17 -17.65
C GLY A 120 4.79 22.56 -17.98
N LYS A 121 4.19 23.22 -16.98
CA LYS A 121 3.01 24.12 -17.00
C LYS A 121 1.63 23.44 -16.99
N GLY A 122 1.03 23.43 -15.80
CA GLY A 122 -0.40 23.22 -15.61
C GLY A 122 -0.80 22.84 -14.18
N LYS A 123 -0.66 23.76 -13.21
CA LYS A 123 -1.27 23.61 -11.88
C LYS A 123 -2.80 23.63 -12.03
N ARG A 124 -3.45 22.50 -12.37
CA ARG A 124 -4.89 22.25 -12.12
C ARG A 124 -5.44 20.85 -12.46
N ALA A 125 -4.64 19.87 -12.88
CA ALA A 125 -5.16 18.54 -13.25
C ALA A 125 -4.35 17.36 -12.67
N GLU A 126 -3.60 17.58 -11.59
CA GLU A 126 -2.59 16.64 -11.10
C GLU A 126 -2.87 16.24 -9.65
N HIS A 127 -4.08 15.74 -9.37
CA HIS A 127 -4.45 15.27 -8.04
C HIS A 127 -4.92 13.80 -7.97
N ASP A 128 -4.97 13.08 -9.10
CA ASP A 128 -5.99 12.03 -9.19
C ASP A 128 -5.54 10.58 -9.06
N HIS A 129 -4.25 10.32 -8.86
CA HIS A 129 -3.80 8.97 -8.57
C HIS A 129 -2.94 9.01 -7.31
N GLY A 130 -3.58 8.86 -6.15
CA GLY A 130 -2.96 8.72 -4.83
C GLY A 130 -2.12 7.44 -4.68
N GLY A 131 -1.37 7.07 -5.72
CA GLY A 131 -0.36 6.03 -5.69
C GLY A 131 0.95 6.49 -5.05
N VAL A 132 1.87 5.54 -4.92
CA VAL A 132 3.21 5.77 -4.38
C VAL A 132 4.06 6.52 -5.42
N SER A 133 3.99 7.84 -5.42
CA SER A 133 4.89 8.71 -6.20
C SER A 133 5.80 9.48 -5.26
N LEU A 134 7.09 9.57 -5.60
CA LEU A 134 8.10 10.27 -4.80
C LEU A 134 7.90 11.80 -4.77
N SER A 135 7.21 12.36 -5.78
CA SER A 135 7.00 13.82 -5.92
C SER A 135 5.54 14.25 -5.82
N THR A 136 4.60 13.34 -6.07
CA THR A 136 3.15 13.62 -6.16
C THR A 136 2.29 12.60 -5.39
N GLY A 137 2.91 11.79 -4.53
CA GLY A 137 2.21 10.77 -3.74
C GLY A 137 1.43 11.35 -2.55
N VAL A 138 0.54 10.54 -2.01
CA VAL A 138 -0.23 10.83 -0.79
C VAL A 138 0.74 11.19 0.34
N THR A 139 0.59 12.39 0.90
CA THR A 139 1.43 12.81 2.03
C THR A 139 0.89 12.23 3.33
N VAL A 140 1.73 12.16 4.37
CA VAL A 140 1.29 11.73 5.72
C VAL A 140 0.12 12.56 6.24
N LYS A 141 0.02 13.84 5.84
CA LYS A 141 -1.11 14.71 6.23
C LYS A 141 -2.42 14.27 5.59
N ASP A 142 -2.36 13.74 4.37
CA ASP A 142 -3.55 13.31 3.63
C ASP A 142 -4.09 11.98 4.14
N GLN A 143 -3.26 11.17 4.81
CA GLN A 143 -3.66 9.91 5.44
C GLN A 143 -4.60 10.09 6.65
N PHE A 144 -4.80 11.33 7.11
CA PHE A 144 -5.69 11.64 8.21
C PHE A 144 -6.81 12.58 7.74
N VAL A 145 -8.06 12.16 7.91
CA VAL A 145 -9.23 12.94 7.53
C VAL A 145 -9.94 13.42 8.80
N ARG A 146 -10.20 14.73 8.85
CA ARG A 146 -11.03 15.38 9.85
C ARG A 146 -12.33 15.80 9.20
N TRP A 147 -13.41 15.07 9.46
CA TRP A 147 -14.75 15.42 8.97
C TRP A 147 -15.58 16.18 10.00
N GLY A 148 -15.16 16.23 11.26
CA GLY A 148 -15.89 16.93 12.30
C GLY A 148 -17.26 16.31 12.54
N LYS A 149 -18.32 16.99 12.07
CA LYS A 149 -19.70 16.49 12.19
C LYS A 149 -20.21 15.81 10.91
N ASP A 150 -19.56 16.05 9.79
CA ASP A 150 -20.07 15.67 8.46
C ASP A 150 -19.38 14.40 7.98
N VAL A 151 -19.71 13.26 8.62
CA VAL A 151 -19.15 11.95 8.25
C VAL A 151 -19.44 11.66 6.77
N PRO A 152 -18.43 11.28 5.96
CA PRO A 152 -18.63 11.04 4.54
C PRO A 152 -19.61 9.90 4.31
N GLN A 153 -20.62 10.15 3.47
CA GLN A 153 -21.56 9.12 3.05
C GLN A 153 -20.92 8.16 2.05
N THR A 154 -21.28 6.88 2.18
CA THR A 154 -20.87 5.83 1.26
C THR A 154 -21.59 6.00 -0.08
N LYS A 155 -20.84 5.95 -1.17
CA LYS A 155 -21.38 6.05 -2.53
C LYS A 155 -21.25 4.71 -3.24
N VAL A 156 -22.36 4.22 -3.78
CA VAL A 156 -22.39 2.99 -4.58
C VAL A 156 -22.15 3.37 -6.04
N LEU A 157 -21.06 2.88 -6.64
CA LEU A 157 -20.70 3.18 -8.03
C LEU A 157 -21.21 2.10 -8.99
N ALA A 158 -21.12 0.85 -8.59
CA ALA A 158 -21.60 -0.30 -9.35
C ALA A 158 -21.98 -1.41 -8.38
N HIS A 159 -23.01 -2.18 -8.72
CA HIS A 159 -23.47 -3.27 -7.89
C HIS A 159 -24.04 -4.42 -8.73
N THR A 160 -23.69 -5.63 -8.33
CA THR A 160 -24.33 -6.90 -8.67
C THR A 160 -24.17 -7.77 -7.41
N PRO A 161 -25.08 -8.70 -7.10
CA PRO A 161 -24.91 -9.54 -5.91
C PRO A 161 -23.52 -10.20 -5.85
N GLY A 162 -22.83 -9.99 -4.73
CA GLY A 162 -21.45 -10.42 -4.47
C GLY A 162 -20.33 -9.61 -5.12
N TYR A 163 -20.66 -8.62 -5.96
CA TYR A 163 -19.68 -7.78 -6.65
C TYR A 163 -20.10 -6.32 -6.62
N THR A 164 -19.48 -5.54 -5.73
CA THR A 164 -19.90 -4.16 -5.48
C THR A 164 -18.71 -3.22 -5.46
N VAL A 165 -18.85 -2.04 -6.05
CA VAL A 165 -17.86 -0.96 -5.95
C VAL A 165 -18.44 0.16 -5.09
N LEU A 166 -17.79 0.40 -3.96
CA LEU A 166 -18.18 1.41 -2.98
C LEU A 166 -17.07 2.45 -2.78
N GLU A 167 -17.44 3.69 -2.52
CA GLU A 167 -16.54 4.74 -2.03
C GLU A 167 -16.92 5.14 -0.61
N ASN A 168 -15.94 5.58 0.18
CA ASN A 168 -16.12 6.01 1.58
C ASN A 168 -16.74 4.92 2.46
N VAL A 169 -16.16 3.71 2.43
CA VAL A 169 -16.52 2.65 3.37
C VAL A 169 -15.67 2.80 4.63
N VAL A 170 -16.31 2.86 5.80
CA VAL A 170 -15.61 2.98 7.08
C VAL A 170 -15.37 1.58 7.64
N THR A 171 -14.20 1.32 8.23
CA THR A 171 -13.95 0.10 9.01
C THR A 171 -13.52 0.46 10.43
N VAL A 172 -14.10 -0.21 11.41
CA VAL A 172 -13.77 -0.08 12.85
C VAL A 172 -13.87 -1.46 13.48
N ASN A 173 -12.85 -1.87 14.24
CA ASN A 173 -12.82 -3.16 14.95
C ASN A 173 -13.08 -4.39 14.05
N GLY A 174 -12.74 -4.28 12.76
CA GLY A 174 -12.97 -5.32 11.75
C GLY A 174 -14.39 -5.35 11.16
N THR A 175 -15.29 -4.49 11.60
CA THR A 175 -16.64 -4.32 11.04
C THR A 175 -16.61 -3.26 9.94
N LEU A 176 -17.22 -3.56 8.79
CA LEU A 176 -17.37 -2.62 7.68
C LEU A 176 -18.70 -1.88 7.80
N PHE A 177 -18.65 -0.56 7.67
CA PHE A 177 -19.80 0.32 7.81
C PHE A 177 -20.11 1.04 6.51
N VAL A 178 -21.39 1.00 6.14
CA VAL A 178 -21.97 1.78 5.06
C VAL A 178 -22.73 2.94 5.68
N VAL A 179 -22.29 4.16 5.41
CA VAL A 179 -22.90 5.38 5.95
C VAL A 179 -23.86 5.96 4.93
N ALA A 180 -25.16 5.90 5.19
CA ALA A 180 -26.18 6.42 4.28
C ALA A 180 -27.43 6.87 5.04
N ASP A 181 -27.91 8.07 4.70
CA ASP A 181 -29.17 8.59 5.24
C ASP A 181 -30.39 8.08 4.45
N ASP A 182 -30.18 7.71 3.18
CA ASP A 182 -31.21 7.16 2.30
C ASP A 182 -30.87 5.71 1.93
N TRP A 183 -31.48 4.78 2.65
CA TRP A 183 -31.21 3.35 2.49
C TRP A 183 -31.74 2.78 1.17
N THR A 184 -32.61 3.51 0.46
CA THR A 184 -33.13 3.04 -0.83
C THR A 184 -32.08 3.08 -1.94
N LYS A 185 -31.03 3.91 -1.77
CA LYS A 185 -29.91 4.05 -2.71
C LYS A 185 -28.79 3.04 -2.47
N VAL A 186 -28.85 2.29 -1.38
CA VAL A 186 -27.83 1.32 -0.99
C VAL A 186 -28.38 -0.09 -1.21
N PRO A 187 -27.64 -0.99 -1.88
CA PRO A 187 -28.04 -2.39 -1.97
C PRO A 187 -28.18 -3.03 -0.59
N LYS A 188 -28.98 -4.09 -0.48
CA LYS A 188 -29.09 -4.82 0.78
C LYS A 188 -27.72 -5.38 1.15
N LEU A 189 -27.34 -5.31 2.43
CA LEU A 189 -26.04 -5.84 2.87
C LEU A 189 -25.85 -7.31 2.51
N GLY A 190 -26.93 -8.11 2.52
CA GLY A 190 -26.90 -9.52 2.11
C GLY A 190 -26.56 -9.76 0.64
N ASP A 191 -26.72 -8.74 -0.21
CA ASP A 191 -26.34 -8.78 -1.62
C ASP A 191 -24.91 -8.26 -1.83
N ILE A 192 -24.33 -7.55 -0.84
CA ILE A 192 -22.96 -7.02 -0.92
C ILE A 192 -21.94 -8.05 -0.40
N ALA A 193 -22.24 -8.64 0.76
CA ALA A 193 -21.33 -9.51 1.50
C ALA A 193 -22.08 -10.64 2.20
N SER A 194 -21.34 -11.61 2.72
CA SER A 194 -21.82 -12.75 3.49
C SER A 194 -21.29 -12.72 4.92
N SER A 195 -21.81 -13.60 5.77
CA SER A 195 -21.23 -13.77 7.10
C SER A 195 -19.84 -14.39 7.02
N SER A 196 -18.90 -13.86 7.81
CA SER A 196 -17.54 -14.41 7.92
C SER A 196 -17.51 -15.85 8.47
N LEU A 197 -18.52 -16.24 9.27
CA LEU A 197 -18.66 -17.60 9.81
C LEU A 197 -19.36 -18.56 8.85
N ASP A 198 -20.42 -18.09 8.19
CA ASP A 198 -21.26 -18.91 7.31
C ASP A 198 -21.54 -18.14 6.00
N PRO A 199 -20.79 -18.44 4.92
CA PRO A 199 -20.95 -17.77 3.63
C PRO A 199 -22.34 -17.94 3.01
N SER A 200 -23.15 -18.92 3.46
CA SER A 200 -24.51 -19.11 2.96
C SER A 200 -25.52 -18.11 3.54
N ARG A 201 -25.13 -17.33 4.55
CA ARG A 201 -25.99 -16.38 5.27
C ARG A 201 -25.60 -14.93 4.99
N PRO A 202 -26.56 -13.99 5.11
CA PRO A 202 -26.25 -12.56 5.07
C PRO A 202 -25.26 -12.17 6.18
N PRO A 203 -24.55 -11.03 6.03
CA PRO A 203 -23.51 -10.64 6.96
C PRO A 203 -24.14 -10.33 8.31
N ARG A 204 -23.41 -10.65 9.39
CA ARG A 204 -23.85 -10.27 10.74
C ARG A 204 -23.57 -8.79 10.94
N ILE A 205 -24.21 -8.21 11.95
CA ILE A 205 -23.96 -6.82 12.38
C ILE A 205 -22.48 -6.59 12.72
N GLN A 206 -21.76 -7.63 13.18
CA GLN A 206 -20.32 -7.58 13.47
C GLN A 206 -19.45 -7.62 12.20
N ASP A 207 -19.98 -8.11 11.08
CA ASP A 207 -19.26 -8.19 9.81
C ASP A 207 -19.52 -6.90 9.00
N TRP A 208 -20.80 -6.53 8.86
CA TRP A 208 -21.26 -5.35 8.14
C TRP A 208 -22.41 -4.64 8.88
N HIS A 209 -22.40 -3.31 8.85
CA HIS A 209 -23.46 -2.51 9.43
C HIS A 209 -23.79 -1.26 8.59
N ILE A 210 -25.06 -0.84 8.58
CA ILE A 210 -25.48 0.42 7.96
C ILE A 210 -25.75 1.42 9.07
N LEU A 211 -25.20 2.63 8.96
CA LEU A 211 -25.44 3.73 9.88
C LEU A 211 -25.93 4.96 9.12
N THR A 212 -26.74 5.80 9.80
CA THR A 212 -27.00 7.16 9.32
C THR A 212 -25.78 8.04 9.58
N THR A 213 -25.67 9.20 8.93
CA THR A 213 -24.57 10.15 9.17
C THR A 213 -24.52 10.61 10.63
N LYS A 214 -25.69 10.77 11.27
CA LYS A 214 -25.81 11.14 12.68
C LYS A 214 -25.29 10.05 13.61
N ASP A 215 -25.72 8.80 13.41
CA ASP A 215 -25.26 7.68 14.23
C ASP A 215 -23.76 7.42 14.02
N ALA A 216 -23.30 7.55 12.76
CA ALA A 216 -21.89 7.44 12.41
C ALA A 216 -21.03 8.50 13.12
N GLN A 217 -21.54 9.71 13.31
CA GLN A 217 -20.84 10.76 14.05
C GLN A 217 -20.64 10.37 15.52
N ASP A 218 -21.68 9.83 16.17
CA ASP A 218 -21.62 9.40 17.57
C ASP A 218 -20.70 8.18 17.75
N TRP A 219 -20.61 7.32 16.74
CA TRP A 219 -19.79 6.10 16.77
C TRP A 219 -18.31 6.33 16.43
N PHE A 220 -18.01 7.05 15.35
CA PHE A 220 -16.65 7.19 14.84
C PHE A 220 -15.91 8.40 15.41
N GLY A 221 -16.65 9.37 15.96
CA GLY A 221 -16.09 10.64 16.35
C GLY A 221 -15.71 11.53 15.15
N PRO A 222 -14.85 12.55 15.35
CA PRO A 222 -14.67 13.62 14.37
C PRO A 222 -13.57 13.39 13.33
N TYR A 223 -12.88 12.26 13.37
CA TYR A 223 -11.74 11.98 12.50
C TYR A 223 -11.58 10.48 12.21
N ALA A 224 -10.83 10.18 11.15
CA ALA A 224 -10.36 8.82 10.84
C ALA A 224 -9.06 8.85 10.05
N ALA A 225 -8.39 7.71 10.01
CA ALA A 225 -7.36 7.46 9.01
C ALA A 225 -8.01 7.18 7.66
N LYS A 226 -7.41 7.64 6.56
CA LYS A 226 -7.89 7.39 5.20
C LYS A 226 -6.95 6.44 4.47
N ILE A 227 -7.52 5.35 4.00
CA ILE A 227 -6.87 4.36 3.15
C ILE A 227 -7.12 4.77 1.69
N HIS A 228 -6.12 5.45 1.10
CA HIS A 228 -6.22 6.06 -0.24
C HIS A 228 -6.22 5.06 -1.38
N GLY A 229 -6.86 5.45 -2.49
CA GLY A 229 -6.91 4.71 -3.74
C GLY A 229 -7.80 3.47 -3.72
N THR A 230 -7.77 2.70 -4.80
CA THR A 230 -8.63 1.52 -4.96
C THR A 230 -8.07 0.32 -4.20
N SER A 231 -8.88 -0.23 -3.31
CA SER A 231 -8.61 -1.48 -2.60
C SER A 231 -9.53 -2.57 -3.15
N TRP A 232 -8.98 -3.71 -3.50
CA TRP A 232 -9.76 -4.90 -3.79
C TRP A 232 -9.90 -5.72 -2.51
N LEU A 233 -11.13 -6.08 -2.16
CA LEU A 233 -11.47 -6.77 -0.93
C LEU A 233 -12.18 -8.08 -1.28
N ALA A 234 -11.54 -9.20 -0.99
CA ALA A 234 -12.10 -10.54 -1.18
C ALA A 234 -12.50 -11.12 0.17
N LEU A 235 -13.81 -11.33 0.36
CA LEU A 235 -14.39 -11.73 1.64
C LEU A 235 -14.51 -13.25 1.81
N ASP A 236 -14.14 -14.03 0.81
CA ASP A 236 -14.23 -15.49 0.89
C ASP A 236 -13.15 -16.06 1.83
N ASN A 237 -13.53 -17.08 2.61
CA ASN A 237 -12.58 -17.84 3.44
C ASN A 237 -11.60 -18.62 2.57
N ALA A 238 -10.39 -18.92 3.08
CA ALA A 238 -9.34 -19.63 2.34
C ALA A 238 -9.81 -20.93 1.63
N GLY A 239 -10.74 -21.67 2.23
CA GLY A 239 -11.30 -22.90 1.66
C GLY A 239 -12.32 -22.70 0.52
N HIS A 240 -12.82 -21.49 0.30
CA HIS A 240 -13.82 -21.15 -0.73
C HIS A 240 -13.26 -20.27 -1.84
N GLN A 241 -11.93 -20.04 -1.84
CA GLN A 241 -11.22 -19.26 -2.84
C GLN A 241 -11.20 -19.96 -4.21
N ASP A 242 -11.42 -19.21 -5.28
CA ASP A 242 -11.57 -19.72 -6.65
C ASP A 242 -10.52 -19.08 -7.59
N PRO A 243 -9.92 -19.84 -8.54
CA PRO A 243 -9.14 -19.30 -9.67
C PRO A 243 -9.72 -18.08 -10.38
N TYR A 244 -11.04 -17.92 -10.41
CA TYR A 244 -11.69 -16.81 -11.08
C TYR A 244 -11.74 -15.51 -10.27
N LEU A 245 -11.32 -15.50 -9.00
CA LEU A 245 -11.40 -14.31 -8.14
C LEU A 245 -10.72 -13.09 -8.77
N LEU A 246 -9.47 -13.25 -9.20
CA LEU A 246 -8.69 -12.13 -9.75
C LEU A 246 -9.37 -11.54 -10.99
N LEU A 247 -9.84 -12.40 -11.91
CA LEU A 247 -10.56 -12.00 -13.11
C LEU A 247 -11.90 -11.34 -12.78
N SER A 248 -12.59 -11.82 -11.74
CA SER A 248 -13.87 -11.27 -11.29
C SER A 248 -13.70 -9.88 -10.68
N LEU A 249 -12.62 -9.67 -9.91
CA LEU A 249 -12.24 -8.35 -9.40
C LEU A 249 -11.88 -7.38 -10.53
N PHE A 250 -11.09 -7.82 -11.52
CA PHE A 250 -10.82 -7.02 -12.71
C PHE A 250 -12.12 -6.61 -13.44
N ARG A 251 -13.05 -7.56 -13.61
CA ARG A 251 -14.34 -7.30 -14.26
C ARG A 251 -15.22 -6.36 -13.45
N THR A 252 -15.25 -6.51 -12.13
CA THR A 252 -16.02 -5.64 -11.23
C THR A 252 -15.44 -4.23 -11.24
N HIS A 253 -14.11 -4.12 -11.20
CA HIS A 253 -13.41 -2.85 -11.28
C HIS A 253 -13.59 -2.16 -12.63
N SER A 254 -13.62 -2.92 -13.74
CA SER A 254 -13.85 -2.36 -15.07
C SER A 254 -15.28 -1.85 -15.28
N ALA A 255 -16.24 -2.16 -14.39
CA ALA A 255 -17.57 -1.55 -14.41
C ALA A 255 -17.50 -0.01 -14.29
N LEU A 256 -16.43 0.53 -13.69
CA LEU A 256 -16.18 1.98 -13.65
C LEU A 256 -15.98 2.60 -15.03
N LEU A 257 -15.50 1.82 -16.02
CA LEU A 257 -15.41 2.28 -17.42
C LEU A 257 -16.80 2.40 -18.04
N SER A 258 -17.74 1.55 -17.64
CA SER A 258 -19.10 1.51 -18.18
C SER A 258 -20.05 2.55 -17.56
N ALA A 259 -19.63 3.21 -16.48
CA ALA A 259 -20.39 4.30 -15.86
C ALA A 259 -20.29 5.63 -16.65
N GLN A 260 -19.44 5.68 -17.69
CA GLN A 260 -19.42 6.79 -18.65
C GLN A 260 -20.52 6.60 -19.71
N PRO A 261 -21.17 7.68 -20.19
CA PRO A 261 -22.22 7.59 -21.20
C PRO A 261 -21.66 7.03 -22.52
N SER A 262 -21.88 5.73 -22.76
CA SER A 262 -21.57 5.12 -24.06
C SER A 262 -22.60 5.57 -25.13
N PRO A 263 -22.21 5.69 -26.41
CA PRO A 263 -23.14 6.05 -27.49
C PRO A 263 -24.25 5.00 -27.64
N SER A 264 -25.38 5.43 -28.19
CA SER A 264 -26.54 4.59 -28.47
C SER A 264 -26.15 3.30 -29.23
N PRO A 265 -26.63 2.12 -28.79
CA PRO A 265 -26.42 0.88 -29.54
C PRO A 265 -27.16 0.96 -30.87
N PHE A 266 -26.56 0.43 -31.94
CA PHE A 266 -27.24 0.26 -33.22
C PHE A 266 -27.29 -1.23 -33.61
N PHE A 267 -28.28 -1.59 -34.41
CA PHE A 267 -28.42 -2.95 -34.92
C PHE A 267 -27.85 -3.01 -36.34
N SER A 268 -27.00 -4.01 -36.60
CA SER A 268 -26.61 -4.37 -37.96
C SER A 268 -27.84 -4.81 -38.75
N SER A 269 -27.79 -4.72 -40.08
CA SER A 269 -28.79 -5.32 -40.99
C SER A 269 -28.94 -6.84 -40.81
N SER A 270 -27.96 -7.49 -40.15
CA SER A 270 -28.00 -8.89 -39.74
C SER A 270 -28.72 -9.16 -38.41
N GLY A 271 -29.20 -8.11 -37.71
CA GLY A 271 -29.86 -8.22 -36.40
C GLY A 271 -28.92 -8.25 -35.20
N LEU A 272 -27.60 -8.18 -35.41
CA LEU A 272 -26.62 -8.11 -34.32
C LEU A 272 -26.61 -6.72 -33.66
N ARG A 273 -26.74 -6.69 -32.33
CA ARG A 273 -26.61 -5.47 -31.52
C ARG A 273 -25.13 -5.11 -31.41
N ILE A 274 -24.71 -4.03 -32.07
CA ILE A 274 -23.33 -3.56 -32.06
C ILE A 274 -23.27 -2.32 -31.17
N ILE A 275 -22.40 -2.38 -30.16
CA ILE A 275 -22.03 -1.21 -29.35
C ILE A 275 -20.92 -0.51 -30.13
N SER A 276 -21.21 0.66 -30.72
CA SER A 276 -20.16 1.47 -31.35
C SER A 276 -19.16 1.91 -30.27
N PRO A 277 -17.85 1.70 -30.46
CA PRO A 277 -16.86 2.33 -29.59
C PRO A 277 -17.05 3.85 -29.69
N SER A 278 -17.13 4.53 -28.55
CA SER A 278 -17.31 5.98 -28.53
C SER A 278 -16.19 6.64 -29.34
N SER A 279 -16.55 7.55 -30.24
CA SER A 279 -15.61 8.37 -31.01
C SER A 279 -14.87 9.41 -30.15
N ALA A 280 -15.00 9.37 -28.82
CA ALA A 280 -14.22 10.19 -27.92
C ALA A 280 -12.78 9.64 -27.87
N HIS A 281 -11.86 10.34 -28.52
CA HIS A 281 -10.42 10.10 -28.47
C HIS A 281 -9.77 10.34 -27.09
N SER A 282 -10.54 10.48 -26.02
CA SER A 282 -10.04 10.44 -24.65
C SER A 282 -10.25 9.03 -24.10
N LEU A 283 -9.16 8.26 -23.95
CA LEU A 283 -9.15 7.11 -23.05
C LEU A 283 -9.83 7.54 -21.72
N PRO A 284 -10.70 6.72 -21.09
CA PRO A 284 -11.25 7.04 -19.79
C PRO A 284 -10.08 7.30 -18.83
N HIS A 285 -9.90 8.55 -18.42
CA HIS A 285 -8.80 8.97 -17.54
C HIS A 285 -8.97 8.48 -16.08
N ASP A 286 -10.07 7.80 -15.73
CA ASP A 286 -10.57 7.74 -14.34
C ASP A 286 -10.81 6.34 -13.75
N VAL A 287 -10.14 5.29 -14.24
CA VAL A 287 -10.09 4.01 -13.51
C VAL A 287 -8.74 3.85 -12.82
N PRO A 288 -8.60 4.32 -11.57
CA PRO A 288 -7.35 4.26 -10.83
C PRO A 288 -6.94 2.81 -10.60
N ALA A 289 -5.65 2.51 -10.80
CA ALA A 289 -5.10 1.19 -10.58
C ALA A 289 -5.35 0.71 -9.13
N PRO A 290 -5.60 -0.60 -8.91
CA PRO A 290 -5.69 -1.13 -7.56
C PRO A 290 -4.34 -1.01 -6.85
N LEU A 291 -4.35 -0.45 -5.65
CA LEU A 291 -3.16 -0.29 -4.82
C LEU A 291 -2.96 -1.48 -3.88
N ARG A 292 -4.03 -2.22 -3.59
CA ARG A 292 -3.99 -3.35 -2.68
C ARG A 292 -5.09 -4.36 -2.96
N LEU A 293 -4.78 -5.61 -2.67
CA LEU A 293 -5.70 -6.73 -2.62
C LEU A 293 -5.69 -7.29 -1.20
N ILE A 294 -6.86 -7.32 -0.57
CA ILE A 294 -7.06 -7.58 0.85
C ILE A 294 -7.87 -8.85 1.01
N PHE A 295 -7.40 -9.75 1.87
CA PHE A 295 -8.04 -11.02 2.22
C PHE A 295 -8.23 -11.11 3.73
N PRO A 296 -9.32 -10.58 4.29
CA PRO A 296 -9.56 -10.55 5.74
C PRO A 296 -9.63 -11.92 6.40
N HIS A 297 -9.92 -12.98 5.63
CA HIS A 297 -10.18 -14.33 6.13
C HIS A 297 -9.28 -15.40 5.47
N VAL A 298 -8.14 -14.96 4.94
CA VAL A 298 -7.10 -15.85 4.42
C VAL A 298 -5.80 -15.52 5.16
N PRO A 299 -5.26 -16.42 5.99
CA PRO A 299 -3.99 -16.18 6.65
C PRO A 299 -2.86 -16.17 5.62
N THR A 300 -1.73 -15.56 5.93
CA THR A 300 -0.58 -15.54 5.02
C THR A 300 -0.06 -16.97 4.74
N PHE A 301 -0.12 -17.84 5.75
CA PHE A 301 0.38 -19.21 5.69
C PHE A 301 -0.70 -20.20 6.15
N SER A 302 -0.86 -21.30 5.41
CA SER A 302 -1.79 -22.38 5.74
C SER A 302 -1.27 -23.25 6.87
N THR A 303 0.04 -23.28 7.07
CA THR A 303 0.72 -24.07 8.08
C THR A 303 0.86 -23.30 9.39
N PRO A 304 0.60 -23.93 10.56
CA PRO A 304 0.75 -23.28 11.85
C PRO A 304 2.21 -22.88 12.10
N HIS A 305 2.41 -21.80 12.86
CA HIS A 305 3.75 -21.48 13.35
C HIS A 305 4.14 -22.48 14.45
N ILE A 306 5.02 -23.41 14.13
CA ILE A 306 5.52 -24.40 15.08
C ILE A 306 6.79 -23.83 15.71
N PRO A 307 6.78 -23.43 17.00
CA PRO A 307 8.00 -23.03 17.68
C PRO A 307 8.96 -24.22 17.75
N PRO A 308 10.28 -23.98 17.75
CA PRO A 308 11.26 -25.06 17.89
C PRO A 308 11.00 -25.81 19.21
N ARG A 309 11.10 -27.14 19.17
CA ARG A 309 10.96 -27.94 20.39
C ARG A 309 12.07 -27.57 21.38
N PRO A 310 11.85 -27.70 22.71
CA PRO A 310 12.86 -27.34 23.72
C PRO A 310 14.22 -28.04 23.54
N GLU A 311 14.22 -29.23 22.92
CA GLU A 311 15.41 -30.06 22.65
C GLU A 311 16.01 -29.84 21.25
N GLU A 312 15.38 -29.03 20.40
CA GLU A 312 15.83 -28.79 19.04
C GLU A 312 16.75 -27.56 18.98
N ASP A 313 17.82 -27.67 18.20
CA ASP A 313 18.84 -26.63 18.09
C ASP A 313 18.21 -25.29 17.66
N GLN A 314 18.29 -24.25 18.51
CA GLN A 314 17.70 -22.93 18.24
C GLN A 314 18.26 -22.26 16.98
N LYS A 315 19.42 -22.73 16.49
CA LYS A 315 20.08 -22.24 15.27
C LYS A 315 19.59 -22.94 14.00
N LYS A 316 18.81 -24.02 14.13
CA LYS A 316 18.27 -24.73 12.97
C LYS A 316 17.10 -23.92 12.42
N HIS A 317 17.20 -23.55 11.14
CA HIS A 317 16.11 -22.84 10.49
C HIS A 317 14.83 -23.70 10.53
N PRO A 318 13.68 -23.13 10.92
CA PRO A 318 12.41 -23.85 10.86
C PRO A 318 12.10 -24.21 9.41
N GLN A 319 11.31 -25.27 9.21
CA GLN A 319 10.87 -25.63 7.86
C GLN A 319 10.13 -24.45 7.22
N PRO A 320 10.34 -24.18 5.92
CA PRO A 320 9.61 -23.13 5.22
C PRO A 320 8.10 -23.33 5.35
N ARG A 321 7.39 -22.28 5.77
CA ARG A 321 5.93 -22.32 5.87
C ARG A 321 5.29 -22.26 4.49
N GLU A 322 4.26 -23.06 4.31
CA GLU A 322 3.44 -23.04 3.09
C GLU A 322 2.51 -21.83 3.08
N ARG A 323 2.46 -21.11 1.96
CA ARG A 323 1.56 -19.97 1.76
C ARG A 323 0.13 -20.44 1.56
N SER A 324 -0.82 -19.69 2.09
CA SER A 324 -2.24 -19.99 1.88
C SER A 324 -2.64 -19.83 0.42
N TYR A 325 -3.59 -20.66 0.00
CA TYR A 325 -4.22 -20.55 -1.31
C TYR A 325 -5.27 -19.43 -1.29
N PHE A 326 -5.20 -18.52 -2.25
CA PHE A 326 -6.14 -17.41 -2.42
C PHE A 326 -6.78 -17.40 -3.82
N GLY A 327 -6.86 -18.57 -4.47
CA GLY A 327 -7.42 -18.71 -5.82
C GLY A 327 -6.36 -18.66 -6.92
N ALA A 328 -5.26 -17.94 -6.74
CA ALA A 328 -4.21 -17.82 -7.75
C ALA A 328 -2.83 -18.28 -7.26
N HIS A 329 -1.91 -18.52 -8.19
CA HIS A 329 -0.51 -18.76 -7.87
C HIS A 329 0.06 -17.53 -7.11
N PRO A 330 0.84 -17.70 -6.02
CA PRO A 330 1.32 -16.58 -5.20
C PRO A 330 2.11 -15.49 -5.94
N LEU A 331 2.75 -15.85 -7.05
CA LEU A 331 3.49 -14.91 -7.89
C LEU A 331 2.61 -14.17 -8.92
N LEU A 332 1.40 -14.65 -9.20
CA LEU A 332 0.53 -14.09 -10.23
C LEU A 332 0.12 -12.64 -9.92
N PRO A 333 -0.35 -12.27 -8.71
CA PRO A 333 -0.66 -10.88 -8.41
C PRO A 333 0.55 -9.97 -8.56
N LYS A 334 1.75 -10.44 -8.21
CA LYS A 334 2.99 -9.66 -8.37
C LYS A 334 3.43 -9.52 -9.83
N ALA A 335 3.13 -10.50 -10.68
CA ALA A 335 3.40 -10.41 -12.11
C ALA A 335 2.43 -9.46 -12.84
N VAL A 336 1.15 -9.48 -12.47
CA VAL A 336 0.09 -8.70 -13.14
C VAL A 336 -0.06 -7.30 -12.54
N LEU A 337 0.10 -7.17 -11.22
CA LEU A 337 -0.07 -5.95 -10.43
C LEU A 337 1.17 -5.72 -9.53
N PRO A 338 2.34 -5.38 -10.12
CA PRO A 338 3.61 -5.33 -9.38
C PRO A 338 3.61 -4.32 -8.23
N THR A 339 2.84 -3.25 -8.36
CA THR A 339 2.70 -2.19 -7.34
C THR A 339 1.62 -2.48 -6.30
N ALA A 340 0.79 -3.51 -6.49
CA ALA A 340 -0.26 -3.81 -5.53
C ALA A 340 0.29 -4.50 -4.27
N GLY A 341 -0.12 -3.97 -3.12
CA GLY A 341 0.05 -4.62 -1.82
C GLY A 341 -0.86 -5.85 -1.72
N LEU A 342 -0.40 -6.87 -1.01
CA LEU A 342 -1.22 -8.01 -0.62
C LEU A 342 -1.36 -7.95 0.90
N TRP A 343 -2.59 -7.88 1.38
CA TRP A 343 -2.92 -7.90 2.81
C TRP A 343 -3.68 -9.17 3.13
N PHE A 344 -3.20 -9.92 4.10
CA PHE A 344 -3.83 -11.15 4.57
C PHE A 344 -4.55 -10.92 5.90
N GLU A 345 -5.06 -11.99 6.50
CA GLU A 345 -5.77 -11.95 7.76
C GLU A 345 -4.95 -11.27 8.87
N GLU A 346 -3.64 -11.45 8.89
CA GLU A 346 -2.77 -10.83 9.90
C GLU A 346 -2.74 -9.29 9.74
N ASP A 347 -2.57 -8.79 8.52
CA ASP A 347 -2.61 -7.34 8.24
C ASP A 347 -4.01 -6.74 8.56
N TRP A 348 -5.07 -7.53 8.33
CA TRP A 348 -6.43 -7.13 8.68
C TRP A 348 -6.67 -7.13 10.19
N ALA A 349 -6.08 -8.09 10.91
CA ALA A 349 -6.13 -8.16 12.36
C ALA A 349 -5.45 -6.94 12.99
N ASP A 350 -4.31 -6.50 12.44
CA ASP A 350 -3.65 -5.28 12.89
C ASP A 350 -4.59 -4.05 12.79
N LEU A 351 -5.29 -3.88 11.66
CA LEU A 351 -6.28 -2.81 11.50
C LEU A 351 -7.41 -2.90 12.52
N LYS A 352 -7.86 -4.12 12.83
CA LYS A 352 -8.90 -4.37 13.83
C LYS A 352 -8.43 -4.02 15.25
N GLU A 353 -7.19 -4.33 15.60
CA GLU A 353 -6.60 -4.08 16.91
C GLU A 353 -6.26 -2.62 17.17
N MET A 354 -6.11 -1.80 16.11
CA MET A 354 -5.85 -0.37 16.27
C MET A 354 -7.03 0.40 16.89
N HIS A 355 -8.24 -0.15 16.91
CA HIS A 355 -9.44 0.45 17.52
C HIS A 355 -9.74 1.90 17.08
N VAL A 356 -9.33 2.27 15.87
CA VAL A 356 -9.60 3.57 15.25
C VAL A 356 -10.35 3.39 13.94
N PRO A 357 -11.18 4.38 13.54
CA PRO A 357 -11.83 4.33 12.24
C PRO A 357 -10.83 4.53 11.11
N PHE A 358 -10.94 3.67 10.10
CA PHE A 358 -10.31 3.85 8.80
C PHE A 358 -11.37 4.01 7.73
N VAL A 359 -11.15 4.92 6.78
CA VAL A 359 -12.04 5.12 5.63
C VAL A 359 -11.32 4.72 4.37
N PHE A 360 -11.88 3.72 3.70
CA PHE A 360 -11.44 3.37 2.36
C PHE A 360 -11.99 4.37 1.36
N ASP A 361 -11.09 4.94 0.56
CA ASP A 361 -11.43 5.85 -0.52
C ASP A 361 -12.32 5.14 -1.56
N ARG A 362 -11.87 3.96 -2.02
CA ARG A 362 -12.65 3.07 -2.87
C ARG A 362 -12.37 1.60 -2.55
N VAL A 363 -13.43 0.81 -2.45
CA VAL A 363 -13.37 -0.65 -2.27
C VAL A 363 -14.11 -1.34 -3.39
N VAL A 364 -13.44 -2.27 -4.06
CA VAL A 364 -14.05 -3.24 -4.98
C VAL A 364 -14.19 -4.55 -4.22
N ILE A 365 -15.42 -4.95 -3.95
CA ILE A 365 -15.76 -6.10 -3.11
C ILE A 365 -16.05 -7.29 -4.00
N ALA A 366 -15.50 -8.44 -3.64
CA ALA A 366 -15.87 -9.74 -4.14
C ALA A 366 -16.25 -10.66 -2.97
N ASP A 367 -17.47 -11.19 -3.02
CA ASP A 367 -18.02 -12.13 -2.05
C ASP A 367 -18.86 -13.17 -2.79
N ARG A 368 -18.39 -14.41 -2.80
CA ARG A 368 -19.05 -15.47 -3.54
C ARG A 368 -20.35 -15.91 -2.88
N GLY A 369 -20.41 -15.95 -1.55
CA GLY A 369 -21.63 -16.33 -0.84
C GLY A 369 -22.80 -15.40 -1.17
N ALA A 370 -22.52 -14.10 -1.29
CA ALA A 370 -23.51 -13.10 -1.70
C ALA A 370 -23.88 -13.25 -3.17
N ALA A 371 -22.91 -13.56 -4.04
CA ALA A 371 -23.18 -13.86 -5.44
C ALA A 371 -24.07 -15.11 -5.61
N GLU A 372 -23.85 -16.16 -4.82
CA GLU A 372 -24.63 -17.40 -4.86
C GLU A 372 -26.06 -17.20 -4.36
N ARG A 373 -26.27 -16.40 -3.31
CA ARG A 373 -27.62 -16.04 -2.82
C ARG A 373 -28.40 -15.14 -3.77
N GLY A 374 -27.71 -14.35 -4.59
CA GLY A 374 -28.32 -13.41 -5.52
C GLY A 374 -28.60 -13.99 -6.91
N ARG A 375 -28.26 -15.27 -7.15
CA ARG A 375 -28.72 -16.03 -8.33
C ARG A 375 -30.17 -16.48 -8.15
#